data_AF-A0A966WJ38-F1
#
_entry.id   AF-A0A966WJ38-F1
#
_cell.length_a   1.000
_cell.length_b   1.000
_cell.length_c   1.000
_cell.angle_alpha   90.00
_cell.angle_beta   90.00
_cell.angle_gamma   90.00
#
_symmetry.space_group_name_H-M   'P 1'
#
loop_
_entity.id
_entity.type
_entity.pdbx_description
1 polymer ?
#
loop_
_entity_poly.entity_id
_entity_poly.type
_entity_poly.pdbx_seq_one_letter_code
_entity_poly.pdbx_strand_id
1 'polypeptide(L)'
;MDLKQTLTELGINIGMSVGGFLGSLVLVGRQEGASLRTQLFSILAGTLSANYLTPLAITLLGIELESAQFAMAFLVGFSGLRVVETLSNYFHKKVQAKGDES
;
A
#
# COMPACT_ATOMS: atom_id res chain seq x y z
N MET A 1 2.77 22.95 15.90
CA MET A 1 2.99 21.90 14.89
C MET A 1 1.73 21.81 14.06
N ASP A 2 1.84 21.82 12.74
CA ASP A 2 0.69 21.66 11.84
C ASP A 2 0.28 20.18 11.78
N LEU A 3 -1.03 19.90 11.71
CA LEU A 3 -1.58 18.53 11.70
C LEU A 3 -1.05 17.73 10.52
N LYS A 4 -0.98 18.36 9.34
CA LYS A 4 -0.44 17.72 8.13
C LYS A 4 1.00 17.27 8.34
N GLN A 5 1.80 18.08 9.03
CA GLN A 5 3.20 17.79 9.31
C GLN A 5 3.34 16.61 10.29
N THR A 6 2.56 16.60 11.37
CA THR A 6 2.54 15.46 12.32
C THR A 6 2.11 14.16 11.64
N LEU A 7 1.11 14.19 10.76
CA LEU A 7 0.70 13.00 10.01
C LEU A 7 1.80 12.51 9.07
N THR A 8 2.48 13.42 8.38
CA THR A 8 3.57 13.08 7.47
C THR A 8 4.75 12.46 8.22
N GLU A 9 5.08 12.97 9.43
CA GLU A 9 6.12 12.41 10.30
C GLU A 9 5.78 11.00 10.80
N LEU A 10 4.49 10.66 10.92
CA LEU A 10 4.01 9.31 11.23
C LEU A 10 3.93 8.41 9.97
N GLY A 11 4.40 8.89 8.81
CA GLY A 11 4.33 8.17 7.54
C GLY A 11 2.94 8.18 6.90
N ILE A 12 2.03 9.05 7.34
CA ILE A 12 0.67 9.17 6.81
C ILE A 12 0.61 10.32 5.80
N ASN A 13 0.40 9.96 4.53
CA ASN A 13 0.06 10.89 3.47
C ASN A 13 -1.46 10.87 3.23
N ILE A 14 -2.13 12.01 3.34
CA ILE A 14 -3.60 12.09 3.21
C ILE A 14 -4.06 11.64 1.82
N GLY A 15 -3.38 12.06 0.75
CA GLY A 15 -3.76 11.66 -0.61
C GLY A 15 -3.60 10.16 -0.84
N MET A 16 -2.49 9.57 -0.38
CA MET A 16 -2.29 8.12 -0.44
C MET A 16 -3.28 7.36 0.45
N SER A 17 -3.62 7.90 1.62
CA SER A 17 -4.63 7.32 2.52
C SER A 17 -6.00 7.27 1.86
N VAL A 18 -6.42 8.36 1.20
CA VAL A 18 -7.68 8.39 0.45
C VAL A 18 -7.64 7.39 -0.71
N GLY A 19 -6.54 7.34 -1.47
CA GLY A 19 -6.37 6.35 -2.53
C GLY A 19 -6.48 4.92 -2.00
N GLY A 20 -5.74 4.60 -0.93
CA GLY A 20 -5.74 3.29 -0.28
C GLY A 20 -7.09 2.88 0.26
N PHE A 21 -7.80 3.82 0.90
CA PHE A 21 -9.16 3.65 1.38
C PHE A 21 -10.11 3.30 0.23
N LEU A 22 -10.14 4.10 -0.83
CA LEU A 22 -10.99 3.84 -2.00
C LEU A 22 -10.68 2.51 -2.66
N GLY A 23 -9.41 2.16 -2.81
CA GLY A 23 -9.00 0.85 -3.32
C GLY A 23 -9.51 -0.30 -2.44
N SER A 24 -9.35 -0.16 -1.13
CA SER A 24 -9.79 -1.18 -0.16
C SER A 24 -11.30 -1.38 -0.12
N LEU A 25 -12.09 -0.33 -0.38
CA LEU A 25 -13.55 -0.44 -0.50
C LEU A 25 -13.96 -1.30 -1.69
N VAL A 26 -13.26 -1.17 -2.83
CA VAL A 26 -13.48 -2.03 -3.98
C VAL A 26 -13.19 -3.50 -3.64
N LEU A 27 -12.15 -3.76 -2.84
CA LEU A 27 -11.84 -5.11 -2.36
C LEU A 27 -12.94 -5.65 -1.44
N VAL A 28 -13.40 -4.85 -0.47
CA VAL A 28 -14.48 -5.23 0.45
C VAL A 28 -15.78 -5.51 -0.29
N GLY A 29 -16.11 -4.75 -1.33
CA GLY A 29 -17.26 -5.01 -2.20
C GLY A 29 -17.23 -6.39 -2.88
N ARG A 30 -16.08 -7.07 -2.89
CA ARG A 30 -15.90 -8.43 -3.44
C ARG A 30 -15.79 -9.51 -2.36
N GLN A 31 -15.89 -9.17 -1.08
CA GLN A 31 -15.82 -10.09 0.05
C GLN A 31 -17.23 -10.51 0.51
N GLU A 32 -18.00 -11.13 -0.39
CA GLU A 32 -19.34 -11.62 -0.05
C GLU A 32 -19.32 -12.61 1.13
N GLY A 33 -20.20 -12.41 2.10
CA GLY A 33 -20.27 -13.24 3.31
C GLY A 33 -19.18 -12.99 4.36
N ALA A 34 -18.23 -12.08 4.14
CA ALA A 34 -17.23 -11.74 5.14
C ALA A 34 -17.84 -10.97 6.32
N SER A 35 -17.36 -11.25 7.53
CA SER A 35 -17.79 -10.52 8.73
C SER A 35 -17.45 -9.03 8.66
N LEU A 36 -18.24 -8.18 9.31
CA LEU A 36 -17.93 -6.74 9.43
C LEU A 36 -16.52 -6.47 9.97
N ARG A 37 -16.06 -7.31 10.91
CA ARG A 37 -14.70 -7.23 11.45
C ARG A 37 -13.65 -7.45 10.36
N THR A 38 -13.84 -8.44 9.50
CA THR A 38 -12.94 -8.74 8.36
C THR A 38 -12.94 -7.59 7.35
N GLN A 39 -14.10 -7.02 7.07
CA GLN A 39 -14.23 -5.90 6.14
C GLN A 39 -13.51 -4.66 6.70
N LEU A 40 -13.68 -4.34 7.99
CA LEU A 40 -12.97 -3.25 8.67
C LEU A 40 -11.45 -3.45 8.62
N PHE A 41 -10.95 -4.65 8.93
CA PHE A 41 -9.52 -4.93 8.83
C PHE A 41 -9.01 -4.84 7.40
N SER A 42 -9.81 -5.21 6.40
CA SER A 42 -9.43 -5.07 4.99
C SER A 42 -9.29 -3.60 4.60
N ILE A 43 -10.19 -2.75 5.08
CA ILE A 43 -10.12 -1.29 4.86
C ILE A 43 -8.87 -0.71 5.51
N LEU A 44 -8.64 -1.05 6.78
CA LEU A 44 -7.46 -0.58 7.52
C LEU A 44 -6.16 -1.06 6.88
N ALA A 45 -6.10 -2.33 6.48
CA ALA A 45 -4.94 -2.90 5.82
C ALA A 45 -4.67 -2.23 4.46
N GLY A 46 -5.69 -2.03 3.63
CA GLY A 46 -5.54 -1.34 2.35
C GLY A 46 -5.14 0.14 2.50
N THR A 47 -5.75 0.84 3.46
CA THR A 47 -5.43 2.24 3.76
C THR A 47 -4.00 2.39 4.27
N LEU A 48 -3.60 1.59 5.26
CA LEU A 48 -2.25 1.67 5.84
C LEU A 48 -1.18 1.19 4.85
N SER A 49 -1.42 0.08 4.15
CA SER A 49 -0.47 -0.40 3.13
C SER A 49 -0.24 0.63 2.02
N ALA A 50 -1.25 1.40 1.63
CA ALA A 50 -1.08 2.49 0.67
C ALA A 50 -0.16 3.61 1.18
N ASN A 51 -0.05 3.83 2.49
CA ASN A 51 0.86 4.82 3.05
C ASN A 51 2.31 4.31 3.11
N TYR A 52 2.51 3.04 3.45
CA TYR A 52 3.85 2.49 3.68
C TYR A 52 4.47 1.79 2.45
N LEU A 53 3.66 1.15 1.60
CA LEU A 53 4.14 0.38 0.45
C LEU A 53 4.14 1.18 -0.84
N THR A 54 3.24 2.15 -1.00
CA THR A 54 3.20 2.97 -2.22
C THR A 54 4.48 3.76 -2.43
N PRO A 55 5.09 4.43 -1.44
CA PRO A 55 6.37 5.12 -1.65
C PRO A 55 7.48 4.17 -2.12
N LEU A 56 7.48 2.94 -1.59
CA LEU A 56 8.40 1.92 -2.03
C LEU A 56 8.14 1.49 -3.48
N ALA A 57 6.88 1.24 -3.85
CA ALA A 57 6.51 0.90 -5.22
C ALA A 57 6.84 2.02 -6.22
N ILE A 58 6.57 3.28 -5.85
CA ILE A 58 6.95 4.48 -6.61
C ILE A 58 8.45 4.50 -6.88
N THR A 59 9.25 4.27 -5.84
CA THR A 59 10.71 4.26 -5.93
C THR A 59 11.22 3.13 -6.81
N LEU A 60 10.67 1.91 -6.65
CA LEU A 60 11.07 0.74 -7.44
C LEU A 60 10.70 0.85 -8.92
N LEU A 61 9.59 1.52 -9.23
CA LEU A 61 9.05 1.65 -10.59
C LEU A 61 9.43 2.97 -11.27
N GLY A 62 10.08 3.90 -10.57
CA GLY A 62 10.46 5.21 -11.12
C GLY A 62 9.27 6.11 -11.47
N ILE A 63 8.23 6.12 -10.64
CA ILE A 63 6.99 6.89 -10.92
C ILE A 63 7.17 8.36 -10.52
N GLU A 64 7.36 9.23 -11.50
CA GLU A 64 7.55 10.67 -11.26
C GLU A 64 6.23 11.47 -11.24
N LEU A 65 5.23 11.04 -12.01
CA LEU A 65 3.97 11.76 -12.15
C LEU A 65 3.12 11.65 -10.87
N GLU A 66 2.81 12.78 -10.23
CA GLU A 66 2.08 12.83 -8.95
C GLU A 66 0.70 12.14 -9.02
N SER A 67 -0.07 12.34 -10.10
CA SER A 67 -1.35 11.64 -10.27
C SER A 67 -1.20 10.12 -10.37
N ALA A 68 -0.10 9.64 -10.95
CA ALA A 68 0.22 8.21 -11.00
C ALA A 68 0.61 7.66 -9.62
N GLN A 69 1.16 8.48 -8.71
CA GLN A 69 1.44 8.09 -7.34
C GLN A 69 0.14 7.83 -6.55
N PHE A 70 -0.91 8.65 -6.75
CA PHE A 70 -2.22 8.39 -6.16
C PHE A 70 -2.93 7.19 -6.79
N ALA A 71 -2.76 6.98 -8.10
CA ALA A 71 -3.24 5.76 -8.76
C ALA A 71 -2.54 4.51 -8.19
N MET A 72 -1.22 4.60 -7.93
CA MET A 72 -0.48 3.52 -7.27
C MET A 72 -1.00 3.28 -5.85
N ALA A 73 -1.28 4.32 -5.07
CA ALA A 73 -1.88 4.19 -3.74
C ALA A 73 -3.23 3.46 -3.79
N PHE A 74 -4.08 3.79 -4.76
CA PHE A 74 -5.33 3.10 -5.02
C PHE A 74 -5.12 1.61 -5.34
N LEU A 75 -4.19 1.31 -6.26
CA LEU A 75 -3.88 -0.07 -6.64
C LEU A 75 -3.32 -0.87 -5.46
N VAL A 76 -2.46 -0.27 -4.63
CA VAL A 76 -1.95 -0.89 -3.41
C VAL A 76 -3.10 -1.19 -2.45
N GLY A 77 -3.97 -0.20 -2.20
CA GLY A 77 -5.14 -0.38 -1.33
C GLY A 77 -6.12 -1.44 -1.81
N PHE A 78 -6.37 -1.50 -3.13
CA PHE A 78 -7.19 -2.53 -3.76
C PHE A 78 -6.60 -3.93 -3.63
N SER A 79 -5.28 -4.02 -3.72
CA SER A 79 -4.55 -5.28 -3.67
C SER A 79 -4.36 -5.80 -2.24
N GLY A 80 -4.54 -4.95 -1.23
CA GLY A 80 -4.52 -5.32 0.19
C GLY A 80 -3.25 -6.07 0.59
N LEU A 81 -3.40 -7.13 1.39
CA LEU A 81 -2.29 -7.96 1.88
C LEU A 81 -1.46 -8.62 0.77
N ARG A 82 -1.98 -8.79 -0.44
CA ARG A 82 -1.21 -9.40 -1.55
C ARG A 82 -0.01 -8.56 -2.00
N VAL A 83 -0.06 -7.24 -1.81
CA VAL A 83 1.09 -6.37 -2.10
C VAL A 83 2.23 -6.64 -1.11
N VAL A 84 1.89 -6.82 0.17
CA VAL A 84 2.86 -7.15 1.22
C VAL A 84 3.57 -8.46 0.88
N GLU A 85 2.80 -9.49 0.50
CA GLU A 85 3.33 -10.79 0.10
C GLU A 85 4.25 -10.68 -1.13
N THR A 86 3.81 -9.95 -2.16
CA THR A 86 4.57 -9.77 -3.41
C THR A 86 5.89 -9.05 -3.16
N LEU A 87 5.87 -7.97 -2.38
CA LEU A 87 7.07 -7.21 -2.02
C LEU A 87 8.01 -8.05 -1.15
N SER A 88 7.49 -8.76 -0.15
CA SER A 88 8.28 -9.68 0.69
C SER A 88 9.01 -10.73 -0.15
N ASN A 89 8.32 -11.32 -1.12
CA ASN A 89 8.89 -12.30 -2.05
C ASN A 89 9.93 -11.66 -2.98
N TYR A 90 9.69 -10.44 -3.47
CA TYR A 90 10.66 -9.71 -4.29
C TYR A 90 11.96 -9.45 -3.53
N PHE A 91 11.88 -9.00 -2.27
CA PHE A 91 13.08 -8.78 -1.45
C PHE A 91 13.81 -10.08 -1.13
N HIS A 92 13.10 -11.15 -0.77
CA HIS A 92 13.73 -12.45 -0.54
C HIS A 92 14.53 -12.92 -1.76
N LYS A 93 13.96 -12.83 -2.96
CA LYS A 93 14.66 -13.21 -4.20
C LYS A 93 15.89 -12.34 -4.46
N LYS A 94 15.79 -11.03 -4.24
CA LYS A 94 16.90 -10.10 -4.44
C LYS A 94 18.05 -10.35 -3.45
N VAL A 95 17.73 -10.73 -2.21
CA VAL A 95 18.74 -11.11 -1.20
C VAL A 95 19.44 -12.42 -1.58
N GLN A 96 18.70 -13.43 -2.05
CA GLN A 96 19.30 -14.70 -2.51
C GLN A 96 20.22 -14.51 -3.72
N ALA A 97 19.77 -13.76 -4.74
CA ALA A 97 20.57 -13.48 -5.92
C ALA A 97 21.91 -12.78 -5.62
N LYS A 98 21.96 -11.95 -4.57
CA LYS A 98 23.18 -11.26 -4.15
C LYS A 98 24.12 -12.15 -3.33
N GLY A 99 23.61 -13.24 -2.74
CA GLY A 99 24.40 -14.22 -2.00
C GLY A 99 25.10 -15.25 -2.89
N ASP A 100 24.55 -15.55 -4.06
CA ASP A 100 25.14 -16.49 -5.04
C ASP A 100 26.21 -15.84 -5.94
N GLU A 101 26.32 -14.51 -5.94
CA GLU A 101 27.35 -13.73 -6.64
C GLU A 101 28.59 -13.42 -5.76
N SER A 102 28.61 -13.90 -4.50
CA SER A 102 29.71 -13.67 -3.52
C SER A 102 30.60 -14.89 -3.32
#